data_AF-A0A972KCT4-F1
#
_entry.id   AF-A0A972KCT4-F1
#
_cell.length_a   1.000
_cell.length_b   1.000
_cell.length_c   1.000
_cell.angle_alpha   90.00
_cell.angle_beta   90.00
_cell.angle_gamma   90.00
#
_symmetry.space_group_name_H-M   'P 1'
#
loop_
_entity.id
_entity.type
_entity.pdbx_description
1 polymer ?
#
loop_
_entity_poly.entity_id
_entity_poly.type
_entity_poly.pdbx_seq_one_letter_code
_entity_poly.pdbx_strand_id
1 'polypeptide(L)'
;MEPDLATCPITEGTLLRFLMREGQTASGAVAVLETIRTQRWHQFWPDAIEYDRSQLGGVIGHRQLADAYLVALAKHHDAQMVTLDKGLATVHRDAVHLLGV
;
A
#
# COMPACT_ATOMS: atom_id res chain seq x y z
N MET A 1 2.07 5.79 -21.58
CA MET A 1 1.21 5.10 -20.61
C MET A 1 1.48 5.80 -19.30
N GLU A 2 0.47 6.46 -18.75
CA GLU A 2 0.57 7.05 -17.41
C GLU A 2 0.78 5.90 -16.40
N PRO A 3 1.44 6.16 -15.25
CA PRO A 3 1.66 5.12 -14.25
C PRO A 3 0.32 4.60 -13.71
N ASP A 4 0.11 3.28 -13.80
CA ASP A 4 -1.13 2.62 -13.42
C ASP A 4 -1.20 2.32 -11.90
N LEU A 5 -0.05 2.18 -11.23
CA LEU A 5 0.03 1.79 -9.83
C LEU A 5 1.14 2.53 -9.08
N ALA A 6 0.88 2.85 -7.81
CA ALA A 6 1.83 3.46 -6.91
C ALA A 6 2.23 2.54 -5.76
N THR A 7 3.49 2.57 -5.35
CA THR A 7 3.93 2.10 -4.03
C THR A 7 4.25 3.29 -3.12
N CYS A 8 4.35 3.03 -1.82
CA CYS A 8 4.80 4.00 -0.82
C CYS A 8 5.72 3.29 0.21
N PRO A 9 6.35 4.02 1.14
CA PRO A 9 7.24 3.43 2.15
C PRO A 9 6.62 2.25 2.92
N ILE A 10 5.32 2.33 3.26
CA ILE A 10 4.61 1.27 4.00
C ILE A 10 4.46 0.00 3.15
N THR A 11 4.08 0.15 1.88
CA THR A 11 3.92 -0.97 0.94
C THR A 11 5.26 -1.63 0.66
N GLU A 12 6.29 -0.84 0.34
CA GLU A 12 7.63 -1.37 0.06
C GLU A 12 8.28 -2.00 1.30
N GLY A 13 8.16 -1.37 2.46
CA GLY A 13 8.64 -1.92 3.72
C GLY A 13 7.94 -3.24 4.10
N THR A 14 6.65 -3.36 3.77
CA THR A 14 5.89 -4.60 3.96
C THR A 14 6.39 -5.72 3.03
N LEU A 15 6.67 -5.41 1.76
CA LEU A 15 7.28 -6.36 0.82
C LEU A 15 8.65 -6.82 1.30
N LEU A 16 9.53 -5.89 1.68
CA LEU A 16 10.87 -6.22 2.18
C LEU A 16 10.79 -7.11 3.43
N ARG A 17 9.93 -6.76 4.39
CA ARG A 17 9.70 -7.57 5.60
C ARG A 17 9.18 -8.96 5.26
N PHE A 18 8.29 -9.09 4.27
CA PHE A 18 7.79 -10.39 3.81
C PHE A 18 8.93 -11.22 3.21
N LEU A 19 9.64 -10.69 2.21
CA LEU A 19 10.73 -11.41 1.53
C LEU A 19 11.82 -11.86 2.51
N MET A 20 12.22 -11.00 3.45
CA MET A 20 13.22 -11.34 4.45
C MET A 20 12.75 -12.41 5.43
N ARG A 21 11.46 -12.41 5.80
CA ARG A 21 10.86 -13.48 6.63
C ARG A 21 10.81 -14.83 5.90
N GLU A 22 10.67 -14.80 4.58
CA GLU A 22 10.71 -15.98 3.71
C GLU A 22 12.15 -16.42 3.36
N GLY A 23 13.17 -15.82 4.00
CA GLY A 23 14.57 -16.25 3.89
C GLY A 23 15.41 -15.51 2.84
N GLN A 24 14.89 -14.46 2.20
CA GLN A 24 15.69 -13.61 1.33
C GLN A 24 16.71 -12.79 2.14
N THR A 25 17.89 -12.58 1.55
CA THR A 25 18.83 -11.59 2.08
C THR A 25 18.29 -10.18 1.89
N ALA A 26 18.78 -9.21 2.67
CA ALA A 26 18.42 -7.80 2.48
C ALA A 26 18.72 -7.32 1.05
N SER A 27 19.87 -7.72 0.49
CA SER A 27 20.25 -7.37 -0.88
C SER A 27 19.32 -8.00 -1.92
N GLY A 28 18.93 -9.27 -1.74
CA GLY A 28 17.98 -9.96 -2.62
C GLY A 28 16.59 -9.32 -2.57
N ALA A 29 16.10 -8.98 -1.37
CA ALA A 29 14.82 -8.30 -1.20
C ALA A 29 14.80 -6.91 -1.86
N VAL A 30 15.87 -6.14 -1.72
CA VAL A 30 16.02 -4.84 -2.40
C VAL A 30 16.08 -5.04 -3.92
N ALA A 31 16.80 -6.05 -4.42
CA ALA A 31 16.86 -6.32 -5.85
C ALA A 31 15.45 -6.59 -6.44
N VAL A 32 14.61 -7.35 -5.74
CA VAL A 32 13.20 -7.56 -6.13
C VAL A 32 12.43 -6.23 -6.16
N LEU A 33 12.58 -5.39 -5.13
CA LEU A 33 11.92 -4.08 -5.09
C LEU A 33 12.35 -3.17 -6.26
N GLU A 34 13.64 -3.17 -6.63
CA GLU A 34 14.13 -2.44 -7.79
C GLU A 34 13.51 -2.94 -9.11
N THR A 35 13.24 -4.24 -9.24
CA THR A 35 12.53 -4.76 -10.43
C THR A 35 11.12 -4.19 -10.57
N ILE A 36 10.45 -3.86 -9.46
CA ILE A 36 9.13 -3.21 -9.44
C ILE A 36 9.27 -1.73 -9.78
N ARG A 37 10.24 -1.04 -9.18
CA ARG A 37 10.48 0.40 -9.38
C ARG A 37 10.87 0.78 -10.81
N THR A 38 11.47 -0.16 -11.55
CA THR A 38 11.86 0.04 -12.95
C THR A 38 10.71 -0.17 -13.95
N GLN A 39 9.54 -0.60 -13.49
CA GLN A 39 8.39 -0.81 -14.36
C GLN A 39 7.78 0.52 -14.81
N ARG A 40 7.40 0.61 -16.09
CA ARG A 40 6.79 1.85 -16.65
C ARG A 40 5.45 2.22 -16.04
N TRP A 41 4.72 1.24 -15.49
CA TRP A 41 3.45 1.44 -14.81
C TRP A 41 3.60 1.89 -13.35
N HIS A 42 4.82 1.86 -12.82
CA HIS A 42 5.08 2.13 -11.41
C HIS A 42 5.40 3.61 -11.16
N GLN A 43 4.90 4.12 -10.04
CA GLN A 43 5.35 5.36 -9.43
C GLN A 43 5.53 5.19 -7.91
N PHE A 44 6.36 6.03 -7.31
CA PHE A 44 6.55 6.05 -5.86
C PHE A 44 5.93 7.30 -5.24
N TRP A 45 5.09 7.13 -4.23
CA TRP A 45 4.56 8.21 -3.41
C TRP A 45 5.21 8.20 -2.03
N PRO A 46 5.96 9.26 -1.65
CA PRO A 46 6.52 9.36 -0.32
C PRO A 46 5.42 9.57 0.73
N ASP A 47 5.80 9.52 2.00
CA ASP A 47 4.93 9.98 3.08
C ASP A 47 4.63 11.47 2.90
N ALA A 48 3.34 11.83 2.85
CA ALA A 48 2.87 13.16 2.51
C ALA A 48 1.73 13.68 3.40
N ILE A 49 1.20 12.85 4.30
CA ILE A 49 0.02 13.17 5.10
C ILE A 49 0.22 12.78 6.57
N GLU A 50 -0.33 13.58 7.48
CA GLU A 50 -0.35 13.27 8.91
C GLU A 50 -1.53 12.36 9.26
N TYR A 51 -1.44 11.67 10.41
CA TYR A 51 -2.60 10.97 10.96
C TYR A 51 -3.61 11.96 11.53
N ASP A 52 -4.86 11.84 11.11
CA ASP A 52 -5.96 12.62 11.68
C ASP A 52 -7.15 11.73 12.08
N ARG A 53 -8.09 12.31 12.84
CA ARG A 53 -9.26 11.59 13.35
C ARG A 53 -10.16 11.05 12.23
N SER A 54 -10.25 11.73 11.10
CA SER A 54 -11.11 11.32 9.98
C SER A 54 -10.63 10.03 9.32
N GLN A 55 -9.32 9.79 9.32
CA GLN A 55 -8.71 8.57 8.78
C GLN A 55 -8.96 7.34 9.66
N LEU A 56 -9.19 7.55 10.97
CA LEU A 56 -9.41 6.47 11.93
C LEU A 56 -10.88 6.03 12.03
N GLY A 57 -11.78 6.66 11.25
CA GLY A 57 -13.17 6.22 11.17
C GLY A 57 -13.28 4.78 10.67
N GLY A 58 -13.70 3.86 11.54
CA GLY A 58 -13.80 2.43 11.23
C GLY A 58 -12.57 1.59 11.59
N VAL A 59 -11.51 2.21 12.14
CA VAL A 59 -10.39 1.47 12.74
C VAL A 59 -10.84 0.89 14.08
N ILE A 60 -10.92 -0.44 14.16
CA ILE A 60 -11.33 -1.21 15.34
C ILE A 60 -10.12 -1.53 16.23
N GLY A 61 -8.92 -1.68 15.65
CA GLY A 61 -7.72 -1.96 16.41
C GLY A 61 -6.42 -1.58 15.71
N HIS A 62 -5.32 -1.57 16.47
CA HIS A 62 -4.00 -1.10 16.03
C HIS A 62 -3.47 -1.76 14.75
N ARG A 63 -3.96 -2.97 14.42
CA ARG A 63 -3.57 -3.71 13.21
C ARG A 63 -4.00 -3.04 11.90
N GLN A 64 -4.99 -2.15 11.95
CA GLN A 64 -5.58 -1.51 10.76
C GLN A 64 -5.01 -0.11 10.49
N LEU A 65 -4.07 0.39 11.31
CA LEU A 65 -3.53 1.74 11.16
C LEU A 65 -2.81 1.92 9.81
N ALA A 66 -2.01 0.93 9.40
CA ALA A 66 -1.34 0.95 8.10
C ALA A 66 -2.35 1.01 6.95
N ASP A 67 -3.42 0.21 7.01
CA ASP A 67 -4.45 0.21 5.98
C ASP A 67 -5.19 1.54 5.92
N ALA A 68 -5.55 2.12 7.07
CA ALA A 68 -6.19 3.43 7.15
C ALA A 68 -5.32 4.53 6.52
N TYR A 69 -4.02 4.51 6.79
CA TYR A 69 -3.08 5.43 6.16
C TYR A 69 -2.97 5.22 4.65
N LEU A 70 -2.88 3.96 4.18
CA LEU A 70 -2.81 3.66 2.75
C LEU A 70 -4.07 4.14 2.00
N VAL A 71 -5.26 3.97 2.60
CA VAL A 71 -6.51 4.51 2.07
C VAL A 71 -6.48 6.04 2.03
N ALA A 72 -6.00 6.69 3.09
CA ALA A 72 -5.90 8.14 3.15
C ALA A 72 -4.91 8.71 2.13
N LEU A 73 -3.75 8.06 1.96
CA LEU A 73 -2.74 8.45 0.98
C LEU A 73 -3.27 8.30 -0.45
N ALA A 74 -3.98 7.20 -0.75
CA ALA A 74 -4.62 7.04 -2.05
C ALA A 74 -5.60 8.18 -2.35
N LYS A 75 -6.44 8.55 -1.38
CA LYS A 75 -7.37 9.69 -1.50
C LYS A 75 -6.64 11.03 -1.70
N HIS A 76 -5.52 11.24 -1.03
CA HIS A 76 -4.70 12.46 -1.19
C HIS A 76 -4.19 12.63 -2.63
N HIS A 77 -3.97 11.53 -3.34
CA HIS A 77 -3.57 11.51 -4.75
C HIS A 77 -4.74 11.31 -5.73
N ASP A 78 -5.99 11.52 -5.30
CA ASP A 78 -7.20 11.28 -6.10
C ASP A 78 -7.28 9.86 -6.70
N ALA A 79 -6.75 8.87 -5.99
CA ALA A 79 -6.66 7.47 -6.39
C ALA A 79 -7.36 6.53 -5.40
N GLN A 80 -7.39 5.23 -5.74
CA GLN A 80 -7.94 4.17 -4.88
C GLN A 80 -6.84 3.22 -4.39
N MET A 81 -6.97 2.72 -3.16
CA MET A 81 -6.09 1.66 -2.68
C MET A 81 -6.49 0.33 -3.33
N VAL A 82 -5.52 -0.43 -3.85
CA VAL A 82 -5.76 -1.79 -4.36
C VAL A 82 -5.39 -2.81 -3.29
N THR A 83 -6.22 -3.83 -3.09
CA THR A 83 -5.97 -4.89 -2.10
C THR A 83 -6.35 -6.28 -2.61
N LEU A 84 -5.74 -7.31 -2.03
CA LEU A 84 -6.18 -8.71 -2.15
C LEU A 84 -6.99 -9.16 -0.92
N ASP A 85 -7.11 -8.29 0.11
CA ASP A 85 -7.86 -8.56 1.33
C ASP A 85 -9.33 -8.21 1.15
N LYS A 86 -10.18 -9.24 1.08
CA LYS A 86 -11.64 -9.10 0.98
C LYS A 86 -12.26 -8.39 2.17
N GLY A 87 -11.72 -8.59 3.37
CA GLY A 87 -12.20 -7.94 4.59
C GLY A 87 -11.96 -6.43 4.51
N LEU A 88 -10.76 -6.03 4.10
CA LEU A 88 -10.42 -4.62 3.93
C LEU A 88 -11.29 -3.94 2.87
N ALA A 89 -11.46 -4.57 1.71
CA ALA A 89 -12.32 -4.06 0.64
C ALA A 89 -13.79 -3.93 1.08
N THR A 90 -14.28 -4.82 1.94
CA THR A 90 -15.66 -4.78 2.44
C THR A 90 -15.91 -3.59 3.36
N VAL A 91 -14.90 -3.22 4.17
CA VAL A 91 -14.98 -2.10 5.13
C VAL A 91 -14.85 -0.75 4.42
N HIS A 92 -14.02 -0.66 3.38
CA HIS A 92 -13.71 0.60 2.68
C HIS A 92 -14.15 0.58 1.20
N ARG A 93 -15.41 0.21 0.92
CA ARG A 93 -15.90 -0.01 -0.46
C ARG A 93 -15.71 1.17 -1.42
N ASP A 94 -15.82 2.39 -0.90
CA ASP A 94 -15.75 3.60 -1.71
C ASP A 94 -14.30 4.05 -2.00
N ALA A 95 -13.31 3.44 -1.33
CA ALA A 95 -11.91 3.87 -1.38
C ALA A 95 -10.91 2.74 -1.67
N VAL A 96 -11.37 1.49 -1.70
CA VAL A 96 -10.55 0.31 -1.90
C VAL A 96 -11.10 -0.54 -3.04
N HIS A 97 -10.23 -0.86 -4.00
CA HIS A 97 -10.48 -1.78 -5.09
C HIS A 97 -9.93 -3.17 -4.76
N LEU A 98 -10.78 -4.20 -4.77
CA LEU A 98 -10.36 -5.59 -4.60
C LEU A 98 -9.85 -6.13 -5.94
N LEU A 99 -8.59 -6.54 -5.99
CA LEU A 99 -7.98 -7.15 -7.18
C LEU A 99 -8.31 -8.65 -7.24
N GLY A 100 -8.79 -9.13 -8.40
CA GLY A 100 -9.04 -10.57 -8.63
C GLY A 100 -10.48 -11.03 -8.41
N VAL A 101 -11.46 -10.18 -8.74
CA VAL A 101 -12.88 -10.56 -8.93
C VAL A 101 -13.28 -10.42 -10.39
#